data_AF-A0A6A4QNB4-F1
#
_entry.id   AF-A0A6A4QNB4-F1
#
_cell.length_a   1.000
_cell.length_b   1.000
_cell.length_c   1.000
_cell.angle_alpha   90.00
_cell.angle_beta   90.00
_cell.angle_gamma   90.00
#
_symmetry.space_group_name_H-M   'P 1'
#
loop_
_entity.id
_entity.type
_entity.pdbx_description
1 polymer ?
#
loop_
_entity_poly.entity_id
_entity_poly.type
_entity_poly.pdbx_seq_one_letter_code
_entity_poly.pdbx_strand_id
1 'polypeptide(L)'
;MKDENSDSKDYNQKLEKRLLEMQEMLPGSRVVYAEIYDPLVDLISEPEKYGFTETNIGCCGNGIVLEAAAVTCNNLTPICEDASKYVFWDCVHPTQATYHYLAKYMELKVLTKF
;
A
#
# COMPACT_ATOMS: atom_id res chain seq x y z
N MET A 1 -5.99 6.87 -13.09
CA MET A 1 -5.66 6.93 -11.64
C MET A 1 -6.70 7.63 -10.75
N LYS A 2 -7.41 8.70 -11.19
CA LYS A 2 -8.41 9.34 -10.33
C LYS A 2 -9.64 8.46 -10.08
N ASP A 3 -10.06 7.72 -11.10
CA ASP A 3 -11.24 6.85 -11.04
C ASP A 3 -10.95 5.61 -10.18
N GLU A 4 -9.79 4.98 -10.38
CA GLU A 4 -9.30 3.81 -9.64
C GLU A 4 -9.10 4.11 -8.14
N ASN A 5 -8.66 5.33 -7.84
CA ASN A 5 -8.52 5.78 -6.45
C ASN A 5 -9.89 6.04 -5.81
N SER A 6 -10.86 6.54 -6.58
CA SER A 6 -12.25 6.68 -6.13
C SER A 6 -12.88 5.31 -5.85
N ASP A 7 -12.70 4.36 -6.76
CA ASP A 7 -13.20 2.99 -6.61
C ASP A 7 -12.63 2.32 -5.35
N SER A 8 -11.34 2.53 -5.07
CA SER A 8 -10.68 2.01 -3.87
C SER A 8 -11.28 2.59 -2.58
N LYS A 9 -11.54 3.90 -2.55
CA LYS A 9 -12.20 4.55 -1.41
C LYS A 9 -13.62 4.03 -1.19
N ASP A 10 -14.40 3.91 -2.26
CA ASP A 10 -15.77 3.40 -2.21
C ASP A 10 -15.82 1.94 -1.75
N TYR A 11 -14.86 1.13 -2.20
CA TYR A 11 -14.71 -0.25 -1.74
C TYR A 11 -14.40 -0.30 -0.24
N ASN A 12 -13.43 0.49 0.24
CA ASN A 12 -13.03 0.51 1.65
C ASN A 12 -14.19 0.94 2.56
N GLN A 13 -14.98 1.94 2.17
CA GLN A 13 -16.17 2.37 2.91
C GLN A 13 -17.23 1.25 3.01
N LYS A 14 -17.47 0.53 1.89
CA LYS A 14 -18.41 -0.59 1.88
C LYS A 14 -17.89 -1.75 2.72
N LEU A 15 -16.59 -2.03 2.67
CA LEU A 15 -15.94 -3.08 3.45
C LEU A 15 -16.07 -2.80 4.95
N GLU A 16 -15.74 -1.60 5.40
CA GLU A 16 -15.86 -1.23 6.82
C GLU A 16 -17.29 -1.45 7.34
N LYS A 17 -18.30 -1.02 6.58
CA LYS A 17 -19.71 -1.27 6.92
C LYS A 17 -20.03 -2.76 7.03
N ARG A 18 -19.56 -3.58 6.08
CA ARG A 18 -19.80 -5.03 6.10
C ARG A 18 -19.08 -5.73 7.25
N LEU A 19 -17.90 -5.26 7.64
CA LEU A 19 -17.17 -5.83 8.78
C LEU A 19 -17.91 -5.61 10.10
N LEU A 20 -18.62 -4.48 10.26
CA LEU A 20 -19.49 -4.24 11.42
C LEU A 20 -20.64 -5.25 11.48
N GLU A 21 -21.32 -5.48 10.36
CA GLU A 21 -22.38 -6.50 10.26
C GLU A 21 -21.83 -7.91 10.58
N MET A 22 -20.64 -8.25 10.07
CA MET A 22 -19.99 -9.54 10.33
C MET A 22 -19.63 -9.73 11.81
N GLN A 23 -19.22 -8.67 12.51
CA GLN A 23 -18.89 -8.74 13.94
C GLN A 23 -20.11 -9.13 14.79
N GLU A 24 -21.31 -8.68 14.41
CA GLU A 24 -22.57 -9.07 15.08
C GLU A 24 -22.93 -10.54 14.84
N MET A 25 -22.59 -11.07 13.65
CA MET A 25 -22.89 -12.45 13.25
C MET A 25 -21.92 -13.49 13.80
N LEU A 26 -20.74 -13.09 14.28
CA LEU A 26 -19.66 -13.99 14.70
C LEU A 26 -19.36 -13.85 16.21
N PRO A 27 -20.26 -14.29 17.10
CA PRO A 27 -20.03 -14.28 18.53
C PRO A 27 -18.82 -15.16 18.88
N GLY A 28 -17.86 -14.60 19.62
CA GLY A 28 -16.61 -15.28 19.99
C GLY A 28 -15.42 -14.95 19.09
N SER A 29 -15.65 -14.27 17.97
CA SER A 29 -14.59 -13.75 17.11
C SER A 29 -14.47 -12.22 17.23
N ARG A 30 -13.29 -11.70 16.90
CA ARG A 30 -13.06 -10.26 16.77
C ARG A 30 -12.67 -9.92 15.35
N VAL A 31 -13.48 -9.09 14.72
CA VAL A 31 -13.29 -8.60 13.36
C VAL A 31 -12.75 -7.18 13.48
N VAL A 32 -11.60 -6.93 12.87
CA VAL A 32 -10.93 -5.63 12.91
C VAL A 32 -10.63 -5.19 11.48
N TYR A 33 -11.00 -3.96 11.15
CA TYR A 33 -10.58 -3.33 9.89
C TYR A 33 -9.13 -2.84 10.00
N ALA A 34 -8.29 -3.35 9.11
CA ALA A 34 -6.89 -2.94 8.96
C ALA A 34 -6.80 -1.90 7.85
N GLU A 35 -6.78 -0.62 8.23
CA GLU A 35 -6.71 0.48 7.28
C GLU A 35 -5.26 0.67 6.77
N ILE A 36 -5.06 0.58 5.47
CA ILE A 36 -3.77 0.71 4.78
C ILE A 36 -3.74 1.80 3.70
N TYR A 37 -4.91 2.28 3.28
CA TYR A 37 -5.08 3.21 2.18
C TYR A 37 -4.54 4.62 2.52
N ASP A 38 -5.00 5.22 3.60
CA ASP A 38 -4.59 6.53 4.10
C ASP A 38 -3.09 6.58 4.46
N PRO A 39 -2.49 5.64 5.21
CA PRO A 39 -1.06 5.69 5.49
C PRO A 39 -0.20 5.53 4.23
N LEU A 40 -0.66 4.79 3.23
CA LEU A 40 0.02 4.70 1.95
C LEU A 40 -0.11 6.00 1.14
N VAL A 41 -1.30 6.61 1.09
CA VAL A 41 -1.54 7.89 0.43
C VAL A 41 -0.72 9.01 1.07
N ASP A 42 -0.60 9.02 2.39
CA ASP A 42 0.21 10.01 3.12
C ASP A 42 1.70 9.85 2.80
N LEU A 43 2.20 8.61 2.72
CA LEU A 43 3.57 8.31 2.33
C LEU A 43 3.87 8.73 0.88
N ILE A 44 2.91 8.55 -0.04
CA ILE A 44 3.04 9.01 -1.44
C ILE A 44 2.97 10.54 -1.54
N SER A 45 2.14 11.18 -0.73
CA SER A 45 1.90 12.63 -0.80
C SER A 45 2.99 13.43 -0.09
N GLU A 46 3.57 12.89 0.98
CA GLU A 46 4.61 13.51 1.79
C GLU A 46 5.80 12.57 2.04
N PRO A 47 6.47 12.10 0.97
CA PRO A 47 7.52 11.06 1.05
C PRO A 47 8.73 11.46 1.89
N GLU A 48 9.07 12.75 1.91
CA GLU A 48 10.23 13.27 2.63
C GLU A 48 10.12 13.06 4.15
N LYS A 49 8.89 13.09 4.71
CA LYS A 49 8.64 12.80 6.14
C LYS A 49 9.07 11.41 6.54
N TYR A 50 9.08 10.49 5.57
CA TYR A 50 9.35 9.08 5.75
C TYR A 50 10.71 8.66 5.19
N GLY A 51 11.48 9.61 4.65
CA GLY A 51 12.82 9.36 4.10
C GLY A 51 12.83 8.82 2.66
N PHE A 52 11.68 8.81 1.98
CA PHE A 52 11.55 8.50 0.56
C PHE A 52 11.77 9.74 -0.31
N THR A 53 12.22 9.52 -1.54
CA THR A 53 12.41 10.58 -2.54
C THR A 53 11.62 10.31 -3.82
N GLU A 54 11.28 9.05 -4.11
CA GLU A 54 10.62 8.66 -5.35
C GLU A 54 9.30 7.93 -5.09
N THR A 55 8.20 8.48 -5.60
CA THR A 55 6.84 7.97 -5.38
C THR A 55 6.12 7.57 -6.67
N ASN A 56 6.60 8.03 -7.82
CA ASN A 56 5.94 7.85 -9.12
C ASN A 56 6.66 6.84 -10.03
N ILE A 57 7.87 6.43 -9.66
CA ILE A 57 8.74 5.53 -10.41
C ILE A 57 8.99 4.32 -9.49
N GLY A 58 8.85 3.10 -10.03
CA GLY A 58 9.24 1.89 -9.32
C GLY A 58 10.76 1.69 -9.33
N CYS A 59 11.33 1.15 -8.26
CA CYS A 59 12.77 0.86 -8.20
C CYS A 59 13.23 -0.16 -9.26
N CYS A 60 12.37 -1.13 -9.60
CA CYS A 60 12.61 -2.08 -10.67
C CYS A 60 11.89 -1.63 -11.95
N GLY A 61 12.68 -1.38 -13.00
CA GLY A 61 12.20 -0.86 -14.27
C GLY A 61 12.24 0.66 -14.34
N ASN A 62 11.87 1.21 -15.49
CA ASN A 62 12.00 2.65 -15.76
C ASN A 62 10.83 3.48 -15.18
N GLY A 63 10.08 2.93 -14.22
CA GLY A 63 8.94 3.58 -13.57
C GLY A 63 7.80 4.03 -14.48
N ILE A 64 7.74 3.55 -15.73
CA ILE A 64 6.60 3.78 -16.60
C ILE A 64 5.48 2.84 -16.13
N VAL A 65 4.60 3.39 -15.29
CA VAL A 65 3.37 2.77 -14.76
C VAL A 65 2.50 2.14 -15.88
N LEU A 66 2.69 2.55 -17.13
CA LEU A 66 1.97 2.08 -18.31
C LEU A 66 2.49 0.77 -18.95
N GLU A 67 3.56 0.15 -18.45
CA GLU A 67 3.98 -1.20 -18.90
C GLU A 67 3.23 -2.34 -18.17
N ALA A 68 1.96 -2.11 -17.85
CA ALA A 68 1.06 -3.01 -17.13
C ALA A 68 0.74 -4.35 -17.84
N ALA A 69 1.58 -4.85 -18.76
CA ALA A 69 1.24 -6.06 -19.52
C ALA A 69 2.39 -7.02 -19.88
N ALA A 70 3.68 -6.71 -19.73
CA ALA A 70 4.70 -7.57 -20.37
C ALA A 70 5.87 -8.07 -19.53
N VAL A 71 6.33 -7.36 -18.49
CA VAL A 71 7.56 -7.80 -17.81
C VAL A 71 7.50 -7.50 -16.32
N THR A 72 7.08 -8.50 -15.54
CA THR A 72 7.43 -8.55 -14.11
C THR A 72 8.94 -8.34 -13.96
N CYS A 73 9.35 -7.58 -12.95
CA CYS A 73 10.75 -7.35 -12.62
C CYS A 73 11.58 -8.63 -12.79
N ASN A 74 12.55 -8.64 -13.70
CA ASN A 74 13.37 -9.81 -13.97
C ASN A 74 14.85 -9.44 -14.01
N ASN A 75 15.72 -10.45 -14.18
CA ASN A 75 17.18 -10.26 -14.14
C ASN A 75 17.75 -9.33 -15.22
N LEU A 76 16.97 -8.97 -16.24
CA LEU A 76 17.35 -8.06 -17.31
C LEU A 76 16.80 -6.64 -17.08
N THR A 77 15.91 -6.46 -16.11
CA THR A 77 15.32 -5.17 -15.78
C THR A 77 16.31 -4.36 -14.93
N PRO A 78 16.59 -3.09 -15.27
CA PRO A 78 17.36 -2.21 -14.42
C PRO A 78 16.73 -2.07 -13.04
N ILE A 79 17.57 -2.05 -12.01
CA ILE A 79 17.17 -1.86 -10.61
C ILE A 79 17.85 -0.60 -10.09
N CYS A 80 17.13 0.18 -9.29
CA CYS A 80 17.65 1.36 -8.63
C CYS A 80 18.78 1.01 -7.63
N GLU A 81 19.64 1.98 -7.30
CA GLU A 81 20.77 1.76 -6.38
C GLU A 81 20.32 1.58 -4.91
N ASP A 82 19.28 2.31 -4.49
CA ASP A 82 18.77 2.29 -3.12
C ASP A 82 17.23 2.21 -3.11
N ALA A 83 16.71 0.99 -2.97
CA ALA A 83 15.27 0.72 -2.88
C ALA A 83 14.60 1.33 -1.65
N SER A 84 15.35 1.76 -0.62
CA SER A 84 14.79 2.41 0.55
C SER A 84 14.31 3.84 0.28
N LYS A 85 14.73 4.43 -0.86
CA LYS A 85 14.30 5.77 -1.31
C LYS A 85 13.04 5.77 -2.17
N TYR A 86 12.57 4.58 -2.57
CA TYR A 86 11.42 4.40 -3.44
C TYR A 86 10.22 3.87 -2.67
N VAL A 87 9.04 4.42 -2.94
CA VAL A 87 7.78 3.92 -2.37
C VAL A 87 7.39 2.59 -2.99
N PHE A 88 7.57 2.49 -4.32
CA PHE A 88 7.18 1.33 -5.11
C PHE A 88 8.39 0.54 -5.62
N TRP A 89 8.29 -0.78 -5.53
CA TRP A 89 9.25 -1.70 -6.14
C TRP A 89 9.00 -1.82 -7.64
N ASP A 90 7.75 -2.00 -8.06
CA ASP A 90 7.33 -2.04 -9.45
C ASP A 90 6.03 -1.22 -9.66
N CYS A 91 5.31 -1.43 -10.76
CA CYS A 91 4.11 -0.65 -11.07
C CYS A 91 2.91 -0.89 -10.13
N VAL A 92 2.93 -1.93 -9.29
CA VAL A 92 1.80 -2.29 -8.41
C VAL A 92 2.22 -2.63 -6.98
N HIS A 93 3.47 -3.04 -6.74
CA HIS A 93 3.96 -3.46 -5.42
C HIS A 93 4.82 -2.38 -4.75
N PRO A 94 4.58 -2.08 -3.46
CA PRO A 94 5.48 -1.27 -2.62
C PRO A 94 6.87 -1.90 -2.41
N THR A 95 7.86 -1.08 -2.06
CA THR A 95 9.18 -1.57 -1.62
C THR A 95 9.13 -2.18 -0.22
N GLN A 96 10.18 -2.93 0.14
CA GLN A 96 10.35 -3.44 1.50
C GLN A 96 10.30 -2.32 2.55
N ALA A 97 10.86 -1.14 2.26
CA ALA A 97 10.84 0.00 3.18
C ALA A 97 9.41 0.49 3.43
N THR A 98 8.60 0.61 2.38
CA THR A 98 7.18 0.95 2.49
C THR A 98 6.40 -0.12 3.27
N TYR A 99 6.62 -1.40 2.98
CA TYR A 99 5.98 -2.49 3.73
C TYR A 99 6.36 -2.48 5.21
N HIS A 100 7.61 -2.18 5.55
CA HIS A 100 8.05 -2.07 6.94
C HIS A 100 7.34 -0.93 7.69
N TYR A 101 7.14 0.20 7.01
CA TYR A 101 6.37 1.31 7.57
C TYR A 101 4.90 0.91 7.79
N LEU A 102 4.24 0.34 6.78
CA LEU A 102 2.84 -0.10 6.88
C LEU A 102 2.66 -1.18 7.95
N ALA A 103 3.57 -2.14 8.06
CA ALA A 103 3.53 -3.17 9.09
C ALA A 103 3.59 -2.56 10.50
N LYS A 104 4.53 -1.64 10.76
CA LYS A 104 4.61 -0.91 12.04
C LYS A 104 3.36 -0.09 12.32
N TYR A 105 2.80 0.56 11.29
CA TYR A 105 1.54 1.28 11.44
C TYR A 105 0.41 0.34 11.86
N MET A 106 0.30 -0.83 11.22
CA MET A 106 -0.69 -1.84 11.58
C MET A 106 -0.49 -2.41 12.98
N GLU A 107 0.76 -2.67 13.40
CA GLU A 107 1.06 -3.10 14.77
C GLU A 107 0.52 -2.09 15.80
N LEU A 108 0.70 -0.79 15.57
CA LEU A 108 0.28 0.26 16.49
C LEU A 108 -1.22 0.57 16.45
N LYS A 109 -1.90 0.34 15.31
CA LYS A 109 -3.29 0.77 15.09
C LYS A 109 -4.30 -0.36 15.03
N VAL A 110 -3.87 -1.55 14.63
CA VAL A 110 -4.73 -2.72 14.41
C VAL A 110 -4.57 -3.70 15.56
N LEU A 111 -3.34 -4.03 15.96
CA LEU A 111 -3.13 -5.02 17.02
C LEU A 111 -3.64 -4.53 18.38
N THR A 112 -3.66 -3.22 18.63
CA THR A 112 -4.23 -2.64 19.85
C THR A 112 -5.76 -2.76 19.95
N LYS A 113 -6.43 -3.20 18.87
CA LYS A 113 -7.88 -3.45 18.86
C LYS A 113 -8.21 -4.90 19.27
N PHE A 114 -7.20 -5.77 19.40
CA PHE A 114 -7.29 -7.09 20.03
C PHE A 114 -7.01 -7.00 21.54
#